data_AF-A0A8H2VPK4-F1
#
_entry.id   AF-A0A8H2VPK4-F1
#
_cell.length_a   1.000
_cell.length_b   1.000
_cell.length_c   1.000
_cell.angle_alpha   90.00
_cell.angle_beta   90.00
_cell.angle_gamma   90.00
#
_symmetry.space_group_name_H-M   'P 1'
#
loop_
_entity.id
_entity.type
_entity.pdbx_description
1 polymer ?
#
loop_
_entity_poly.entity_id
_entity_poly.type
_entity_poly.pdbx_seq_one_letter_code
_entity_poly.pdbx_strand_id
1 'polypeptide(L)'
;MSPSKKEMRAGAVAFCQAFVDGFSPGIISSGHFASEPRITEHGPESSELPFLGKTFSGRKSESSSNQTRDDYFTFLSKSLKFESSPTTSPSPKSFIVDETCEINGRKVLSVLLEVQLSGA
;
A
#
# COMPACT_ATOMS: atom_id res chain seq x y z
N MET A 1 -16.47 9.11 12.98
CA MET A 1 -16.96 9.54 11.65
C MET A 1 -16.13 8.85 10.59
N SER A 2 -16.74 8.29 9.55
CA SER A 2 -15.99 7.75 8.41
C SER A 2 -15.46 8.91 7.55
N PRO A 3 -14.23 8.83 7.02
CA PRO A 3 -13.69 9.88 6.16
C PRO A 3 -14.52 10.02 4.87
N SER A 4 -14.63 11.25 4.37
CA SER A 4 -15.25 11.55 3.07
C SER A 4 -14.39 11.06 1.92
N LYS A 5 -14.97 10.85 0.73
CA LYS A 5 -14.26 10.59 -0.53
C LYS A 5 -13.03 11.47 -0.74
N LYS A 6 -13.17 12.77 -0.45
CA LYS A 6 -12.13 13.77 -0.65
C LYS A 6 -10.95 13.53 0.30
N GLU A 7 -11.23 13.23 1.57
CA GLU A 7 -10.21 12.93 2.57
C GLU A 7 -9.51 11.60 2.28
N MET A 8 -10.26 10.57 1.87
CA MET A 8 -9.67 9.27 1.47
C MET A 8 -8.73 9.42 0.27
N ARG A 9 -9.14 10.18 -0.75
CA ARG A 9 -8.29 10.48 -1.91
C ARG A 9 -7.05 11.26 -1.52
N ALA A 10 -7.20 12.30 -0.68
CA ALA A 10 -6.05 13.08 -0.22
C ALA A 10 -5.04 12.23 0.56
N GLY A 11 -5.53 11.32 1.42
CA GLY A 11 -4.71 10.36 2.13
C GLY A 11 -3.95 9.40 1.22
N ALA A 12 -4.62 8.85 0.19
CA ALA A 12 -3.98 7.98 -0.79
C ALA A 12 -2.91 8.69 -1.62
N VAL A 13 -3.18 9.92 -2.08
CA VAL A 13 -2.19 10.75 -2.78
C VAL A 13 -0.97 10.99 -1.89
N ALA A 14 -1.19 11.36 -0.63
CA ALA A 14 -0.10 11.62 0.31
C ALA A 14 0.73 10.35 0.58
N PHE A 15 0.08 9.18 0.71
CA PHE A 15 0.76 7.90 0.84
C PHE A 15 1.62 7.57 -0.38
N CYS A 16 1.05 7.68 -1.59
CA CYS A 16 1.77 7.41 -2.83
C CYS A 16 2.98 8.34 -2.99
N GLN A 17 2.83 9.62 -2.63
CA GLN A 17 3.93 10.57 -2.70
C GLN A 17 5.04 10.22 -1.70
N ALA A 18 4.71 9.95 -0.43
CA ALA A 18 5.70 9.52 0.57
C ALA A 18 6.42 8.23 0.16
N PHE A 19 5.69 7.31 -0.47
CA PHE A 19 6.24 6.08 -1.01
C PHE A 19 7.23 6.35 -2.17
N VAL A 20 6.85 7.20 -3.13
CA VAL A 20 7.70 7.62 -4.27
C VAL A 20 8.94 8.38 -3.79
N ASP A 21 8.81 9.22 -2.78
CA ASP A 21 9.89 10.03 -2.20
C ASP A 21 10.87 9.19 -1.36
N GLY A 22 10.63 7.88 -1.24
CA GLY A 22 11.53 6.94 -0.54
C GLY A 22 11.51 7.12 0.98
N PHE A 23 10.38 7.55 1.55
CA PHE A 23 10.28 7.69 3.00
C PHE A 23 10.44 6.33 3.68
N SER A 24 11.01 6.32 4.88
CA SER A 24 11.24 5.06 5.58
C SER A 24 9.91 4.37 5.92
N PRO A 25 9.88 3.02 5.96
CA PRO A 25 8.68 2.25 6.30
C PRO A 25 8.02 2.69 7.61
N GLY A 26 8.82 3.10 8.61
CA GLY A 26 8.31 3.61 9.89
C GLY A 26 7.53 4.91 9.77
N ILE A 27 8.00 5.85 8.91
CA ILE A 27 7.29 7.11 8.66
C ILE A 27 6.04 6.86 7.83
N ILE A 28 6.13 6.03 6.79
CA ILE A 28 4.97 5.67 5.97
C ILE A 28 3.89 4.99 6.83
N SER A 29 4.28 4.02 7.66
CA SER A 29 3.39 3.27 8.54
C SER A 29 2.71 4.14 9.58
N SER A 30 3.44 5.04 10.24
CA SER A 30 2.88 5.90 11.29
C SER A 30 2.07 7.09 10.77
N GLY A 31 2.39 7.61 9.59
CA GLY A 31 1.74 8.80 9.03
C GLY A 31 0.53 8.51 8.14
N HIS A 32 0.47 7.34 7.50
CA HIS A 32 -0.53 7.05 6.46
C HIS A 32 -1.46 5.87 6.75
N PHE A 33 -1.19 5.11 7.81
CA PHE A 33 -2.04 3.98 8.20
C PHE A 33 -2.73 4.22 9.54
N ALA A 34 -3.83 3.49 9.76
CA ALA A 34 -4.50 3.44 11.06
C ALA A 34 -3.59 2.83 12.15
N SER A 35 -4.07 2.75 13.38
CA SER A 35 -3.35 2.03 14.45
C SER A 35 -3.18 0.55 14.14
N GLU A 36 -4.17 -0.06 13.47
CA GLU A 36 -4.25 -1.49 13.21
C GLU A 36 -4.48 -1.84 11.70
N PRO A 37 -3.60 -1.43 10.76
CA PRO A 37 -3.83 -1.65 9.34
C PRO A 37 -3.66 -3.12 8.97
N ARG A 38 -4.39 -3.50 7.92
CA ARG A 38 -4.24 -4.76 7.20
C ARG A 38 -3.88 -4.40 5.76
N ILE A 39 -2.74 -4.89 5.29
CA ILE A 39 -2.25 -4.63 3.95
C ILE A 39 -2.46 -5.91 3.15
N THR A 40 -3.14 -5.83 2.01
CA THR A 40 -3.31 -6.97 1.09
C THR A 40 -2.96 -6.50 -0.30
N GLU A 41 -2.08 -7.24 -0.97
CA GLU A 41 -1.72 -6.96 -2.36
C GLU A 41 -2.64 -7.76 -3.28
N HIS A 42 -3.28 -7.05 -4.22
CA HIS A 42 -4.20 -7.63 -5.19
C HIS A 42 -3.60 -7.54 -6.59
N GLY A 43 -3.73 -8.61 -7.37
CA GLY A 43 -3.33 -8.65 -8.78
C GLY A 43 -3.51 -10.04 -9.37
N PRO A 44 -3.08 -10.26 -10.62
CA PRO A 44 -3.02 -11.60 -11.21
C PRO A 44 -1.95 -12.45 -10.53
N GLU A 45 -2.18 -13.75 -10.38
CA GLU A 45 -1.17 -14.66 -9.84
C GLU A 45 0.13 -14.58 -10.66
N SER A 46 1.25 -14.37 -9.97
CA SER A 46 2.58 -14.31 -10.58
C SER A 46 3.61 -14.92 -9.63
N SER A 47 4.45 -15.81 -10.16
CA SER A 47 5.57 -16.39 -9.41
C SER A 47 6.62 -15.34 -9.02
N GLU A 48 6.68 -14.21 -9.72
CA GLU A 48 7.57 -13.08 -9.44
C GLU A 48 7.06 -12.21 -8.28
N LEU A 49 5.77 -12.33 -7.94
CA LEU A 49 5.12 -11.62 -6.83
C LEU A 49 4.64 -12.64 -5.78
N PRO A 50 5.55 -13.31 -5.04
CA PRO A 50 5.22 -14.41 -4.13
C PRO A 50 4.39 -13.99 -2.89
N PHE A 51 4.03 -12.71 -2.81
CA PHE A 51 3.27 -12.10 -1.71
C PHE A 51 1.86 -11.66 -2.14
N LEU A 52 1.52 -11.83 -3.42
CA LEU A 52 0.22 -11.52 -3.95
C LEU A 52 -0.87 -12.37 -3.26
N GLY A 53 -1.97 -11.73 -2.87
CA GLY A 53 -3.05 -12.37 -2.10
C GLY A 53 -2.76 -12.62 -0.62
N LYS A 54 -1.55 -12.31 -0.12
CA LYS A 54 -1.24 -12.40 1.31
C LYS A 54 -1.67 -11.13 2.03
N THR A 55 -2.25 -11.29 3.21
CA THR A 55 -2.55 -10.18 4.13
C THR A 55 -1.44 -10.05 5.17
N PHE A 56 -0.91 -8.84 5.31
CA PHE A 56 0.08 -8.46 6.32
C PHE A 56 -0.60 -7.64 7.43
N SER A 57 -0.34 -8.00 8.69
CA SER A 57 -0.93 -7.35 9.86
C SER A 57 -0.05 -7.48 11.10
N GLY A 58 -0.25 -6.61 12.09
CA GLY A 58 0.57 -6.57 13.30
C GLY A 58 1.98 -6.02 13.07
N ARG A 59 2.68 -5.70 14.17
CA ARG A 59 4.10 -5.29 14.14
C ARG A 59 5.03 -6.48 14.33
N LYS A 60 6.26 -6.37 13.83
CA LYS A 60 7.29 -7.40 14.02
C LYS A 60 7.63 -7.69 15.48
N SER A 61 7.49 -6.72 16.37
CA SER A 61 7.66 -6.89 17.82
C SER A 61 6.61 -7.81 18.46
N GLU A 62 5.49 -8.07 17.77
CA GLU A 62 4.31 -8.75 18.31
C GLU A 62 4.11 -10.16 17.72
N SER A 63 4.86 -10.51 16.67
CA SER A 63 4.70 -11.80 15.97
C SER A 63 6.01 -12.33 15.42
N SER A 64 6.22 -13.65 15.53
CA SER A 64 7.33 -14.38 14.91
C SER A 64 7.03 -14.83 13.46
N SER A 65 5.85 -14.52 12.93
CA SER A 65 5.47 -14.81 11.55
C SER A 65 6.08 -13.80 10.58
N ASN A 66 6.49 -14.22 9.38
CA ASN A 66 6.95 -13.34 8.29
C ASN A 66 5.79 -12.65 7.53
N GLN A 67 4.72 -12.25 8.24
CA GLN A 67 3.52 -11.62 7.66
C GLN A 67 3.15 -10.35 8.43
N THR A 68 4.16 -9.65 8.96
CA THR A 68 3.94 -8.37 9.65
C THR A 68 3.98 -7.19 8.68
N ARG A 69 3.49 -6.03 9.12
CA ARG A 69 3.53 -4.79 8.33
C ARG A 69 4.96 -4.39 7.97
N ASP A 70 5.92 -4.61 8.88
CA ASP A 70 7.34 -4.35 8.65
C ASP A 70 7.93 -5.29 7.60
N ASP A 71 7.49 -6.56 7.61
CA ASP A 71 7.91 -7.54 6.61
C ASP A 71 7.38 -7.19 5.22
N TYR A 72 6.15 -6.66 5.11
CA TYR A 72 5.60 -6.16 3.83
C TYR A 72 6.55 -5.15 3.19
N PHE A 73 6.92 -4.08 3.89
CA PHE A 73 7.83 -3.06 3.33
C PHE A 73 9.23 -3.61 3.07
N THR A 74 9.71 -4.53 3.93
CA THR A 74 10.99 -5.20 3.72
C THR A 74 10.99 -6.03 2.44
N PHE A 75 9.94 -6.82 2.20
CA PHE A 75 9.81 -7.62 0.99
C PHE A 75 9.63 -6.76 -0.25
N LEU A 76 8.78 -5.73 -0.16
CA LEU A 76 8.55 -4.80 -1.24
C LEU A 76 9.85 -4.13 -1.70
N SER A 77 10.70 -3.70 -0.77
CA SER A 77 12.02 -3.11 -1.08
C SER A 77 13.03 -4.08 -1.71
N LYS A 78 12.84 -5.40 -1.51
CA LYS A 78 13.70 -6.44 -2.07
C LYS A 78 13.21 -6.92 -3.43
N SER A 79 11.89 -6.92 -3.63
CA SER A 79 11.25 -7.41 -4.84
C SER A 79 11.08 -6.34 -5.90
N LEU A 80 10.99 -5.05 -5.52
CA LEU A 80 10.79 -3.96 -6.46
C LEU A 80 11.99 -3.02 -6.46
N LYS A 81 12.61 -2.87 -7.62
CA LYS A 81 13.47 -1.72 -7.90
C LYS A 81 12.56 -0.58 -8.31
N PHE A 82 12.37 0.39 -7.41
CA PHE A 82 11.51 1.54 -7.70
C PHE A 82 12.27 2.58 -8.53
N GLU A 83 12.06 2.59 -9.83
CA GLU A 83 12.54 3.67 -10.70
C GLU A 83 11.47 4.75 -10.80
N SER A 84 11.59 5.78 -9.96
CA SER A 84 10.68 6.91 -10.00
C SER A 84 10.95 7.79 -11.23
N SER A 85 9.92 7.99 -12.02
CA SER A 85 9.81 9.01 -13.07
C SER A 85 8.80 10.07 -12.61
N PRO A 86 8.86 11.31 -13.12
CA PRO A 86 7.81 12.31 -12.88
C PRO A 86 6.39 11.85 -13.25
N THR A 87 6.26 10.76 -14.00
CA THR A 87 5.00 10.13 -14.39
C THR A 87 4.57 8.96 -13.50
N THR A 88 5.43 8.49 -12.59
CA THR A 88 5.16 7.35 -11.70
C THR A 88 4.19 7.69 -10.58
N SER A 89 4.04 8.99 -10.24
CA SER A 89 3.01 9.42 -9.30
C SER A 89 1.68 9.60 -10.04
N PRO A 90 0.64 8.80 -9.73
CA PRO A 90 -0.66 8.95 -10.37
C PRO A 90 -1.23 10.35 -10.11
N SER A 91 -1.88 10.93 -11.12
CA SER A 91 -2.66 12.15 -10.93
C SER A 91 -3.68 11.95 -9.81
N PRO A 92 -3.95 12.94 -8.93
CA PRO A 92 -5.01 12.82 -7.94
C PRO A 92 -6.38 12.42 -8.52
N LYS A 93 -6.62 12.66 -9.81
CA LYS A 93 -7.85 12.28 -10.52
C LYS A 93 -7.90 10.82 -10.96
N SER A 94 -6.79 10.09 -11.03
CA SER A 94 -6.78 8.66 -11.43
C SER A 94 -7.10 7.70 -10.27
N PHE A 95 -7.17 8.21 -9.03
CA PHE A 95 -7.61 7.44 -7.88
C PHE A 95 -9.13 7.19 -7.93
N ILE A 96 -9.50 5.92 -8.16
CA ILE A 96 -10.88 5.44 -8.03
C ILE A 96 -11.13 5.16 -6.55
N VAL A 97 -11.98 5.99 -5.92
CA VAL A 97 -12.44 5.77 -4.55
C VAL A 97 -13.83 5.17 -4.62
N ASP A 98 -13.94 3.90 -4.25
CA ASP A 98 -15.21 3.22 -4.07
C ASP A 98 -15.61 3.26 -2.58
N GLU A 99 -16.60 4.10 -2.26
CA GLU A 99 -17.11 4.26 -0.89
C GLU A 99 -18.09 3.14 -0.49
N THR A 100 -18.47 2.30 -1.45
CA THR A 100 -19.40 1.17 -1.30
C THR A 100 -18.69 -0.17 -1.19
N CYS A 101 -17.38 -0.20 -1.47
CA CYS A 101 -16.58 -1.41 -1.34
C CYS A 101 -16.37 -1.76 0.14
N GLU A 102 -16.96 -2.87 0.57
CA GLU A 102 -16.79 -3.42 1.91
C GLU A 102 -16.11 -4.79 1.83
N ILE A 103 -14.99 -4.94 2.53
CA ILE A 103 -14.33 -6.24 2.74
C ILE A 103 -14.52 -6.60 4.20
N ASN A 104 -15.21 -7.71 4.49
CA ASN A 104 -15.53 -8.18 5.83
C ASN A 104 -16.24 -7.10 6.71
N GLY A 105 -17.15 -6.32 6.11
CA GLY A 105 -17.91 -5.26 6.81
C GLY A 105 -17.08 -4.00 7.15
N ARG A 106 -15.90 -3.84 6.55
CA ARG A 106 -15.08 -2.62 6.67
C ARG A 106 -14.98 -1.94 5.31
N LYS A 107 -15.19 -0.62 5.28
CA LYS A 107 -14.97 0.18 4.08
C LYS A 107 -13.52 0.09 3.65
N VAL A 108 -13.28 -0.24 2.38
CA VAL A 108 -11.95 -0.40 1.80
C VAL A 108 -11.73 0.65 0.73
N LEU A 109 -10.52 1.21 0.73
CA LEU A 109 -10.04 2.04 -0.37
C LEU A 109 -9.14 1.19 -1.26
N SER A 110 -9.56 0.95 -2.50
CA SER A 110 -8.71 0.36 -3.52
C SER A 110 -7.94 1.46 -4.24
N VAL A 111 -6.62 1.41 -4.16
CA VAL A 111 -5.73 2.31 -4.89
C VAL A 111 -5.05 1.51 -5.99
N LEU A 112 -5.27 1.86 -7.26
CA LEU A 112 -4.50 1.32 -8.36
C LEU A 112 -3.26 2.19 -8.53
N LEU A 113 -2.09 1.62 -8.25
CA LEU A 113 -0.80 2.23 -8.52
C LEU A 113 -0.20 1.54 -9.74
N GLU A 114 -0.10 2.25 -10.86
CA GLU A 114 0.69 1.77 -12.00
C GLU A 114 2.17 1.95 -11.65
N VAL A 115 2.77 0.90 -11.11
CA VAL A 115 4.21 0.85 -10.91
C VAL A 115 4.82 0.13 -12.10
N GLN A 116 5.64 0.85 -12.86
CA GLN A 116 6.42 0.22 -13.92
C GLN A 116 7.59 -0.51 -13.27
N LEU A 117 7.45 -1.83 -13.12
CA LEU A 117 8.47 -2.69 -12.54
C LEU A 117 9.46 -3.06 -13.63
N SER A 118 10.71 -2.59 -13.52
CA SER A 118 11.81 -3.16 -14.28
C SER A 118 12.43 -4.31 -13.46
N GLY A 119 12.58 -5.47 -14.08
CA GLY A 119 13.25 -6.62 -13.48
C GLY A 119 14.71 -6.28 -13.15
N ALA A 120 15.18 -6.77 -11.99
CA ALA A 120 16.58 -6.67 -11.58
C ALA A 120 17.51 -7.52 -12.47
#